data_AF-A0A2V0RC57-F1
#
_entry.id   AF-A0A2V0RC57-F1
#
_cell.length_a   1.000
_cell.length_b   1.000
_cell.length_c   1.000
_cell.angle_alpha   90.00
_cell.angle_beta   90.00
_cell.angle_gamma   90.00
#
_symmetry.space_group_name_H-M   'P 1'
#
loop_
_entity.id
_entity.type
_entity.pdbx_description
1 polymer ?
#
loop_
_entity_poly.entity_id
_entity_poly.type
_entity_poly.pdbx_seq_one_letter_code
_entity_poly.pdbx_strand_id
1 'polypeptide(L)'
;MDYDSRIRPVNVRARSRRAGFRAAGAGYVSQSLMRFKVHTDNDGVGYMRLGLNDESDSSLVDSFVYRNKIDDLSTKMNISSDLATIEVVDLFMEMRDEIQPGQVFEKSEMDKFRGRVDLQSMICNKIGYNHSSEWYGATLRNVFHKHSPLIQYTEPCLFDFIGNEIEISETNRLLHYMSTPEDVNNVRHSDRVTVYSLGVKITFFCMTTSSRTRTDLAINLNTSSSHDLSQVVDHLRMADKVTIGQGRSEKVVPFVIENMDLDEGTVIMHLFKSEQGVGLVDWMEYCVDQLDGLLKSLLNTLTTERDTAYYSRGLGGSFPANFFRSLRGTIAAYVNEPWETIARFSNSVDIRSILIAYTTSPNISSLPMREALSFGNNVRNVEMFVKHLLRLCMKFDTFYDVINFNTTDRNVYDRQRQLRVLDVLEMISKGSYNKYVDLQDDSIFQLMRKIKRKEEDATLETEQYITESVTKISTFLNDE
;
A
#
# COMPACT_ATOMS: atom_id res chain seq x y z
N MET A 1 0.35 -24.94 -33.50
CA MET A 1 0.05 -23.50 -33.40
C MET A 1 1.33 -22.80 -32.99
N ASP A 2 1.86 -21.92 -33.84
CA ASP A 2 3.06 -21.14 -33.55
C ASP A 2 2.82 -20.18 -32.39
N TYR A 3 3.43 -20.47 -31.24
CA TYR A 3 3.41 -19.62 -30.06
C TYR A 3 4.11 -18.25 -30.29
N ASP A 4 4.91 -18.12 -31.35
CA ASP A 4 5.69 -16.91 -31.68
C ASP A 4 4.83 -15.70 -32.06
N SER A 5 3.60 -15.91 -32.54
CA SER A 5 2.72 -14.81 -32.97
C SER A 5 2.05 -14.04 -31.81
N ARG A 6 2.15 -14.55 -30.57
CA ARG A 6 1.46 -13.99 -29.39
C ARG A 6 2.34 -13.06 -28.53
N ILE A 7 3.65 -13.18 -28.61
CA ILE A 7 4.57 -12.40 -27.77
C ILE A 7 4.84 -11.06 -28.46
N ARG A 8 4.17 -10.00 -27.99
CA ARG A 8 4.46 -8.62 -28.39
C ARG A 8 5.21 -7.92 -27.26
N PRO A 9 6.17 -7.01 -27.57
CA PRO A 9 6.82 -6.22 -26.54
C PRO A 9 5.79 -5.46 -25.70
N VAL A 10 6.02 -5.44 -24.39
CA VAL A 10 5.16 -4.73 -23.44
C VAL A 10 5.83 -3.43 -23.06
N ASN A 11 5.22 -2.29 -23.35
CA ASN A 11 5.67 -0.99 -22.91
C ASN A 11 5.36 -0.81 -21.40
N VAL A 12 6.30 -1.23 -20.55
CA VAL A 12 6.22 -1.06 -19.10
C VAL A 12 6.67 0.36 -18.74
N ARG A 13 5.79 1.12 -18.08
CA ARG A 13 6.06 2.50 -17.65
C ARG A 13 5.91 2.64 -16.15
N ALA A 14 7.03 2.96 -15.50
CA ALA A 14 7.03 3.47 -14.13
C ALA A 14 6.39 4.87 -14.11
N ARG A 15 5.43 5.09 -13.22
CA ARG A 15 4.93 6.44 -12.94
C ARG A 15 5.96 7.18 -12.10
N SER A 16 6.44 8.32 -12.60
CA SER A 16 7.59 9.07 -12.04
C SER A 16 7.30 9.81 -10.74
N ARG A 17 6.03 10.03 -10.40
CA ARG A 17 5.58 10.61 -9.13
C ARG A 17 4.33 9.87 -8.73
N ARG A 18 4.34 9.23 -7.57
CA ARG A 18 3.18 8.50 -7.10
C ARG A 18 2.42 9.31 -6.08
N ALA A 19 1.19 9.59 -6.44
CA ALA A 19 0.09 9.76 -5.51
C ALA A 19 -0.05 8.54 -4.59
N GLY A 20 -0.44 8.74 -3.33
CA GLY A 20 -0.96 7.70 -2.42
C GLY A 20 -1.54 6.45 -3.13
N PHE A 21 -1.34 5.22 -2.62
CA PHE A 21 -2.00 4.04 -3.20
C PHE A 21 -3.53 4.25 -3.31
N ARG A 22 -4.09 5.00 -2.37
CA ARG A 22 -5.48 5.47 -2.35
C ARG A 22 -5.80 6.55 -3.40
N ALA A 23 -4.87 7.44 -3.70
CA ALA A 23 -5.05 8.49 -4.71
C ALA A 23 -4.93 7.98 -6.15
N ALA A 24 -4.28 6.85 -6.40
CA ALA A 24 -4.29 6.22 -7.73
C ALA A 24 -5.71 5.82 -8.20
N GLY A 25 -6.62 5.51 -7.27
CA GLY A 25 -8.03 5.24 -7.56
C GLY A 25 -8.79 6.48 -8.05
N ALA A 26 -8.54 7.63 -7.43
CA ALA A 26 -9.19 8.91 -7.74
C ALA A 26 -9.05 9.26 -9.23
N GLY A 27 -7.86 9.07 -9.78
CA GLY A 27 -7.59 9.37 -11.18
C GLY A 27 -8.37 8.55 -12.20
N TYR A 28 -8.58 7.27 -11.92
CA TYR A 28 -9.29 6.38 -12.84
C TYR A 28 -10.81 6.47 -12.67
N VAL A 29 -11.27 6.71 -11.44
CA VAL A 29 -12.66 6.99 -11.15
C VAL A 29 -13.07 8.30 -11.84
N SER A 30 -12.25 9.35 -11.73
CA SER A 30 -12.44 10.63 -12.44
C SER A 30 -12.31 10.48 -13.97
N GLN A 31 -11.31 9.70 -14.43
CA GLN A 31 -11.33 8.85 -15.64
C GLN A 31 -12.70 8.59 -16.27
N SER A 32 -13.34 7.66 -15.60
CA SER A 32 -14.59 7.06 -16.01
C SER A 32 -15.69 8.11 -15.90
N LEU A 33 -15.66 8.90 -14.82
CA LEU A 33 -16.31 10.18 -14.53
C LEU A 33 -16.63 11.02 -15.76
N MET A 34 -15.57 11.50 -16.40
CA MET A 34 -15.65 12.39 -17.56
C MET A 34 -16.35 11.80 -18.78
N ARG A 35 -16.49 10.47 -18.86
CA ARG A 35 -17.16 9.81 -19.98
C ARG A 35 -18.68 9.71 -19.77
N PHE A 36 -19.16 10.03 -18.57
CA PHE A 36 -20.58 10.20 -18.31
C PHE A 36 -21.05 11.54 -18.88
N LYS A 37 -22.17 11.51 -19.62
CA LYS A 37 -22.87 12.74 -19.99
C LYS A 37 -23.77 13.12 -18.83
N VAL A 38 -23.67 14.36 -18.37
CA VAL A 38 -24.66 14.96 -17.48
C VAL A 38 -25.94 15.11 -18.27
N HIS A 39 -26.96 14.34 -17.90
CA HIS A 39 -28.31 14.49 -18.42
C HIS A 39 -29.10 15.27 -17.39
N THR A 40 -29.79 16.32 -17.81
CA THR A 40 -30.81 16.98 -16.99
C THR A 40 -32.14 16.33 -17.32
N ASP A 41 -32.86 15.85 -16.30
CA ASP A 41 -34.26 15.49 -16.49
C ASP A 41 -35.12 16.75 -16.71
N ASN A 42 -36.40 16.54 -17.01
CA ASN A 42 -37.36 17.62 -17.27
C ASN A 42 -37.61 18.52 -16.05
N ASP A 43 -37.17 18.11 -14.85
CA ASP A 43 -37.32 18.85 -13.60
C ASP A 43 -36.02 19.61 -13.23
N GLY A 44 -35.01 19.59 -14.10
CA GLY A 44 -33.74 20.29 -13.92
C GLY A 44 -32.76 19.60 -12.98
N VAL A 45 -33.02 18.35 -12.58
CA VAL A 45 -32.11 17.55 -11.78
C VAL A 45 -31.10 16.88 -12.71
N GLY A 46 -29.83 17.25 -12.58
CA GLY A 46 -28.74 16.64 -13.32
C GLY A 46 -28.42 15.26 -12.77
N TYR A 47 -28.51 14.21 -13.60
CA TYR A 47 -28.00 12.88 -13.31
C TYR A 47 -26.95 12.47 -14.35
N MET A 48 -25.86 11.85 -13.88
CA MET A 48 -24.84 11.30 -14.77
C MET A 48 -25.32 9.96 -15.33
N ARG A 49 -25.40 9.83 -16.66
CA ARG A 49 -25.59 8.55 -17.34
C ARG A 49 -24.35 8.24 -18.17
N LEU A 50 -23.89 6.99 -18.11
CA LEU A 50 -22.83 6.49 -19.00
C LEU A 50 -23.26 6.85 -20.42
N GLY A 51 -22.41 7.59 -21.14
CA GLY A 51 -22.62 7.88 -22.55
C GLY A 51 -22.48 6.59 -23.35
N LEU A 52 -23.49 5.73 -23.31
CA LEU A 52 -23.66 4.61 -24.22
C LEU A 52 -24.01 5.21 -25.57
N ASN A 53 -22.99 5.65 -26.33
CA ASN A 53 -23.17 5.75 -27.76
C ASN A 53 -23.21 4.30 -28.27
N ASP A 54 -24.29 3.99 -28.97
CA ASP A 54 -24.58 2.71 -29.59
C ASP A 54 -23.37 2.12 -30.36
N GLU A 55 -23.22 0.80 -30.26
CA GLU A 55 -22.42 -0.07 -31.14
C GLU A 55 -20.88 -0.04 -31.06
N SER A 56 -20.27 -0.02 -29.87
CA SER A 56 -18.87 -0.51 -29.75
C SER A 56 -18.62 -1.34 -28.49
N ASP A 57 -17.95 -2.50 -28.66
CA ASP A 57 -17.51 -3.40 -27.58
C ASP A 57 -16.66 -2.70 -26.51
N SER A 58 -15.99 -1.60 -26.88
CA SER A 58 -15.22 -0.74 -25.97
C SER A 58 -16.08 -0.13 -24.86
N SER A 59 -17.35 0.22 -25.12
CA SER A 59 -18.22 0.90 -24.16
C SER A 59 -18.70 -0.02 -23.02
N LEU A 60 -18.89 -1.31 -23.32
CA LEU A 60 -19.30 -2.33 -22.35
C LEU A 60 -18.16 -2.71 -21.40
N VAL A 61 -16.94 -2.85 -21.94
CA VAL A 61 -15.74 -3.11 -21.14
C VAL A 61 -15.49 -1.96 -20.17
N ASP A 62 -15.63 -0.71 -20.62
CA ASP A 62 -15.44 0.47 -19.78
C ASP A 62 -16.48 0.57 -18.65
N SER A 63 -17.76 0.28 -18.91
CA SER A 63 -18.80 0.25 -17.87
C SER A 63 -18.57 -0.86 -16.85
N PHE A 64 -18.07 -2.03 -17.27
CA PHE A 64 -17.78 -3.14 -16.38
C PHE A 64 -16.59 -2.85 -15.47
N VAL A 65 -15.52 -2.28 -16.02
CA VAL A 65 -14.33 -1.90 -15.25
C VAL A 65 -14.64 -0.79 -14.25
N TYR A 66 -15.47 0.20 -14.62
CA TYR A 66 -15.93 1.24 -13.67
C TYR A 66 -16.70 0.63 -12.49
N ARG A 67 -17.68 -0.26 -12.76
CA ARG A 67 -18.47 -0.91 -11.69
C ARG A 67 -17.58 -1.71 -10.74
N ASN A 68 -16.69 -2.55 -11.27
CA ASN A 68 -15.77 -3.33 -10.43
C ASN A 68 -14.90 -2.44 -9.53
N LYS A 69 -14.48 -1.26 -10.02
CA LYS A 69 -13.69 -0.31 -9.22
C LYS A 69 -14.51 0.37 -8.13
N ILE A 70 -15.76 0.71 -8.41
CA ILE A 70 -16.69 1.23 -7.41
C ILE A 70 -16.99 0.16 -6.37
N ASP A 71 -17.20 -1.09 -6.78
CA ASP A 71 -17.44 -2.22 -5.87
C ASP A 71 -16.22 -2.52 -4.98
N ASP A 72 -15.00 -2.45 -5.55
CA ASP A 72 -13.75 -2.55 -4.79
C ASP A 72 -13.64 -1.41 -3.76
N LEU A 73 -13.97 -0.17 -4.17
CA LEU A 73 -13.90 1.01 -3.31
C LEU A 73 -14.96 0.97 -2.20
N SER A 74 -16.20 0.60 -2.52
CA SER A 74 -17.31 0.49 -1.58
C SER A 74 -17.04 -0.59 -0.53
N THR A 75 -16.49 -1.74 -0.96
CA THR A 75 -16.02 -2.81 -0.06
C THR A 75 -14.95 -2.31 0.89
N LYS A 76 -13.95 -1.55 0.40
CA LYS A 76 -12.88 -0.98 1.25
C LYS A 76 -13.37 0.04 2.26
N MET A 77 -14.37 0.84 1.89
CA MET A 77 -14.97 1.86 2.75
C MET A 77 -16.05 1.28 3.67
N ASN A 78 -16.45 0.02 3.46
CA ASN A 78 -17.58 -0.62 4.12
C ASN A 78 -18.89 0.18 3.96
N ILE A 79 -19.17 0.60 2.72
CA ILE A 79 -20.43 1.27 2.36
C ILE A 79 -21.08 0.59 1.15
N SER A 80 -22.32 0.93 0.82
CA SER A 80 -22.97 0.41 -0.39
C SER A 80 -22.33 0.98 -1.66
N SER A 81 -22.31 0.19 -2.74
CA SER A 81 -21.83 0.66 -4.05
C SER A 81 -22.64 1.84 -4.60
N ASP A 82 -23.94 1.92 -4.29
CA ASP A 82 -24.79 3.05 -4.67
C ASP A 82 -24.34 4.34 -3.96
N LEU A 83 -24.09 4.29 -2.65
CA LEU A 83 -23.59 5.44 -1.90
C LEU A 83 -22.19 5.84 -2.38
N ALA A 84 -21.30 4.85 -2.59
CA ALA A 84 -19.98 5.11 -3.15
C ALA A 84 -20.06 5.81 -4.50
N THR A 85 -21.01 5.42 -5.36
CA THR A 85 -21.23 6.06 -6.67
C THR A 85 -21.65 7.52 -6.52
N ILE A 86 -22.63 7.80 -5.66
CA ILE A 86 -23.12 9.16 -5.41
C ILE A 86 -21.98 10.06 -4.93
N GLU A 87 -21.25 9.61 -3.91
CA GLU A 87 -20.20 10.41 -3.27
C GLU A 87 -19.01 10.67 -4.20
N VAL A 88 -18.66 9.68 -5.02
CA VAL A 88 -17.66 9.82 -6.06
C VAL A 88 -18.07 10.87 -7.10
N VAL A 89 -19.33 10.86 -7.54
CA VAL A 89 -19.87 11.82 -8.52
C VAL A 89 -19.83 13.23 -7.95
N ASP A 90 -20.31 13.43 -6.73
CA ASP A 90 -20.35 14.74 -6.06
C ASP A 90 -18.94 15.31 -5.91
N LEU A 91 -18.01 14.53 -5.37
CA LEU A 91 -16.61 14.93 -5.21
C LEU A 91 -15.96 15.26 -6.56
N PHE A 92 -16.26 14.50 -7.60
CA PHE A 92 -15.75 14.78 -8.94
C PHE A 92 -16.26 16.12 -9.50
N MET A 93 -17.54 16.45 -9.29
CA MET A 93 -18.10 17.73 -9.73
C MET A 93 -17.43 18.91 -9.02
N GLU A 94 -17.22 18.80 -7.72
CA GLU A 94 -16.53 19.82 -6.92
C GLU A 94 -15.06 19.97 -7.35
N MET A 95 -14.35 18.86 -7.58
CA MET A 95 -12.98 18.88 -8.11
C MET A 95 -12.91 19.56 -9.48
N ARG A 96 -13.87 19.28 -10.37
CA ARG A 96 -13.96 19.91 -11.69
C ARG A 96 -14.08 21.42 -11.56
N ASP A 97 -15.02 21.87 -10.74
CA ASP A 97 -15.34 23.28 -10.57
C ASP A 97 -14.18 24.04 -9.92
N GLU A 98 -13.42 23.41 -9.03
CA GLU A 98 -12.21 24.00 -8.44
C GLU A 98 -11.04 24.11 -9.45
N ILE A 99 -10.86 23.11 -10.32
CA ILE A 99 -9.75 23.09 -11.29
C ILE A 99 -9.99 24.04 -12.46
N GLN A 100 -11.22 24.07 -12.99
CA GLN A 100 -11.62 24.87 -14.15
C GLN A 100 -13.05 25.41 -13.99
N PRO A 101 -13.25 26.50 -13.23
CA PRO A 101 -14.56 27.11 -13.06
C PRO A 101 -15.14 27.58 -14.41
N GLY A 102 -16.34 27.11 -14.76
CA GLY A 102 -17.10 27.61 -15.91
C GLY A 102 -16.55 27.25 -17.29
N GLN A 103 -15.61 26.29 -17.40
CA GLN A 103 -15.08 25.81 -18.68
C GLN A 103 -15.42 24.34 -18.94
N VAL A 104 -15.36 23.94 -20.21
CA VAL A 104 -15.49 22.53 -20.59
C VAL A 104 -14.25 21.79 -20.10
N PHE A 105 -14.44 20.86 -19.17
CA PHE A 105 -13.35 20.16 -18.51
C PHE A 105 -12.63 19.21 -19.47
N GLU A 106 -11.37 19.50 -19.81
CA GLU A 106 -10.59 18.66 -20.70
C GLU A 106 -9.99 17.43 -19.99
N LYS A 107 -10.01 16.28 -20.69
CA LYS A 107 -9.44 15.01 -20.17
C LYS A 107 -7.96 15.13 -19.80
N SER A 108 -7.20 15.80 -20.65
CA SER A 108 -5.77 16.09 -20.49
C SER A 108 -5.45 16.85 -19.20
N GLU A 109 -6.39 17.66 -18.68
CA GLU A 109 -6.17 18.45 -17.48
C GLU A 109 -6.32 17.63 -16.21
N MET A 110 -7.38 16.82 -16.06
CA MET A 110 -7.50 16.01 -14.84
C MET A 110 -6.39 14.98 -14.71
N ASP A 111 -5.79 14.50 -15.80
CA ASP A 111 -4.59 13.64 -15.80
C ASP A 111 -3.45 14.23 -14.96
N LYS A 112 -3.34 15.57 -14.91
CA LYS A 112 -2.35 16.30 -14.12
C LYS A 112 -2.67 16.33 -12.61
N PHE A 113 -3.91 16.02 -12.24
CA PHE A 113 -4.47 16.20 -10.89
C PHE A 113 -4.92 14.90 -10.23
N ARG A 114 -5.01 13.80 -10.98
CA ARG A 114 -5.40 12.44 -10.57
C ARG A 114 -4.73 11.90 -9.30
N GLY A 115 -3.59 12.48 -8.93
CA GLY A 115 -2.77 12.03 -7.82
C GLY A 115 -2.79 12.87 -6.55
N ARG A 116 -3.54 13.97 -6.54
CA ARG A 116 -3.45 15.00 -5.50
C ARG A 116 -4.58 14.92 -4.47
N VAL A 117 -5.45 13.92 -4.61
CA VAL A 117 -6.64 13.75 -3.79
C VAL A 117 -6.72 12.32 -3.30
N ASP A 118 -6.82 12.15 -1.98
CA ASP A 118 -7.20 10.89 -1.37
C ASP A 118 -8.73 10.75 -1.38
N LEU A 119 -9.25 10.16 -2.46
CA LEU A 119 -10.69 9.95 -2.67
C LEU A 119 -11.33 9.22 -1.48
N GLN A 120 -10.66 8.19 -0.97
CA GLN A 120 -11.20 7.36 0.12
C GLN A 120 -11.31 8.18 1.40
N SER A 121 -10.24 8.88 1.79
CA SER A 121 -10.28 9.74 2.98
C SER A 121 -11.32 10.85 2.83
N MET A 122 -11.40 11.52 1.67
CA MET A 122 -12.39 12.58 1.42
C MET A 122 -13.83 12.06 1.64
N ILE A 123 -14.18 10.93 1.03
CA ILE A 123 -15.51 10.33 1.16
C ILE A 123 -15.79 9.89 2.60
N CYS A 124 -14.85 9.18 3.22
CA CYS A 124 -15.02 8.72 4.60
C CYS A 124 -15.15 9.86 5.61
N ASN A 125 -14.42 10.97 5.43
CA ASN A 125 -14.55 12.14 6.29
C ASN A 125 -15.94 12.78 6.15
N LYS A 126 -16.41 13.02 4.92
CA LYS A 126 -17.76 13.59 4.70
C LYS A 126 -18.83 12.72 5.35
N ILE A 127 -18.85 11.41 5.05
CA ILE A 127 -19.86 10.49 5.57
C ILE A 127 -19.73 10.37 7.10
N GLY A 128 -18.52 10.17 7.61
CA GLY A 128 -18.26 9.92 9.03
C GLY A 128 -18.66 11.10 9.92
N TYR A 129 -18.34 12.33 9.51
CA TYR A 129 -18.76 13.53 10.23
C TYR A 129 -20.16 14.03 9.85
N ASN A 130 -20.86 13.33 8.94
CA ASN A 130 -22.19 13.68 8.44
C ASN A 130 -22.24 15.12 7.88
N HIS A 131 -21.26 15.46 7.04
CA HIS A 131 -21.19 16.76 6.38
C HIS A 131 -22.07 16.83 5.11
N SER A 132 -22.47 18.04 4.72
CA SER A 132 -23.16 18.30 3.45
C SER A 132 -22.23 18.11 2.24
N SER A 133 -22.79 18.05 1.03
CA SER A 133 -22.01 17.98 -0.23
C SER A 133 -21.04 19.16 -0.42
N GLU A 134 -21.43 20.36 0.01
CA GLU A 134 -20.61 21.58 -0.06
C GLU A 134 -19.27 21.47 0.72
N TRP A 135 -19.17 20.50 1.63
CA TRP A 135 -17.94 20.22 2.36
C TRP A 135 -16.80 19.80 1.44
N TYR A 136 -17.09 19.09 0.33
CA TYR A 136 -16.06 18.71 -0.62
C TYR A 136 -15.36 19.93 -1.22
N GLY A 137 -16.11 20.92 -1.70
CA GLY A 137 -15.53 22.16 -2.22
C GLY A 137 -14.73 22.92 -1.15
N ALA A 138 -15.23 22.98 0.09
CA ALA A 138 -14.51 23.62 1.19
C ALA A 138 -13.18 22.93 1.54
N THR A 139 -13.18 21.60 1.65
CA THR A 139 -11.98 20.83 1.96
C THR A 139 -11.01 20.80 0.80
N LEU A 140 -11.50 20.64 -0.45
CA LEU A 140 -10.68 20.67 -1.65
C LEU A 140 -9.85 21.95 -1.73
N ARG A 141 -10.44 23.13 -1.49
CA ARG A 141 -9.69 24.40 -1.47
C ARG A 141 -8.50 24.42 -0.51
N ASN A 142 -8.57 23.63 0.56
CA ASN A 142 -7.50 23.54 1.55
C ASN A 142 -6.47 22.46 1.22
N VAL A 143 -6.90 21.30 0.69
CA VAL A 143 -6.01 20.15 0.48
C VAL A 143 -5.43 20.08 -0.94
N PHE A 144 -6.09 20.72 -1.90
CA PHE A 144 -5.72 20.69 -3.31
C PHE A 144 -4.93 21.93 -3.70
N HIS A 145 -3.72 21.74 -4.19
CA HIS A 145 -2.93 22.81 -4.79
C HIS A 145 -2.58 22.50 -6.24
N LYS A 146 -2.95 23.43 -7.13
CA LYS A 146 -2.72 23.33 -8.58
C LYS A 146 -1.24 23.14 -8.97
N HIS A 147 -0.30 23.56 -8.12
CA HIS A 147 1.13 23.42 -8.36
C HIS A 147 1.82 22.32 -7.53
N SER A 148 1.16 21.77 -6.51
CA SER A 148 1.71 20.68 -5.71
C SER A 148 1.22 19.32 -6.20
N PRO A 149 2.08 18.32 -6.40
CA PRO A 149 1.65 16.95 -6.70
C PRO A 149 1.13 16.18 -5.46
N LEU A 150 1.20 16.79 -4.28
CA LEU A 150 1.01 16.12 -2.99
C LEU A 150 -0.42 16.21 -2.47
N ILE A 151 -0.79 15.22 -1.66
CA ILE A 151 -2.00 15.24 -0.83
C ILE A 151 -1.64 15.90 0.49
N GLN A 152 -2.43 16.88 0.90
CA GLN A 152 -2.23 17.53 2.19
C GLN A 152 -3.20 17.01 3.24
N TYR A 153 -2.65 16.48 4.33
CA TYR A 153 -3.44 16.04 5.49
C TYR A 153 -3.40 17.08 6.61
N THR A 154 -2.33 17.86 6.70
CA THR A 154 -2.15 18.93 7.68
C THR A 154 -1.50 20.13 7.01
N GLU A 155 -1.57 21.30 7.65
CA GLU A 155 -0.57 22.33 7.40
C GLU A 155 0.84 21.80 7.74
N PRO A 156 1.92 22.42 7.22
CA PRO A 156 3.29 22.09 7.62
C PRO A 156 3.45 21.94 9.14
N CYS A 157 4.02 20.81 9.58
CA CYS A 157 4.31 20.56 10.99
C CYS A 157 5.40 21.50 11.53
N LEU A 158 5.36 21.71 12.85
CA LEU A 158 6.46 22.33 13.60
C LEU A 158 7.45 21.23 14.03
N PHE A 159 8.72 21.59 14.16
CA PHE A 159 9.78 20.66 14.55
C PHE A 159 10.77 21.32 15.51
N ASP A 160 11.25 20.54 16.47
CA ASP A 160 12.28 20.93 17.43
C ASP A 160 13.39 19.87 17.49
N PHE A 161 14.65 20.32 17.47
CA PHE A 161 15.83 19.47 17.60
C PHE A 161 16.42 19.60 19.01
N ILE A 162 16.46 18.50 19.76
CA ILE A 162 16.94 18.43 21.15
C ILE A 162 18.00 17.33 21.25
N GLY A 163 19.23 17.67 20.87
CA GLY A 163 20.32 16.68 20.80
C GLY A 163 20.04 15.61 19.74
N ASN A 164 19.88 14.36 20.18
CA ASN A 164 19.52 13.22 19.30
C ASN A 164 18.00 12.96 19.25
N GLU A 165 17.19 13.85 19.83
CA GLU A 165 15.73 13.79 19.77
C GLU A 165 15.19 14.85 18.81
N ILE A 166 14.21 14.45 18.02
CA ILE A 166 13.47 15.31 17.11
C ILE A 166 12.01 15.23 17.52
N GLU A 167 11.39 16.35 17.83
CA GLU A 167 9.98 16.44 18.14
C GLU A 167 9.24 17.07 16.97
N ILE A 168 8.15 16.44 16.52
CA ILE A 168 7.34 16.88 15.40
C ILE A 168 5.93 17.07 15.92
N SER A 169 5.48 18.32 15.90
CA SER A 169 4.16 18.72 16.36
C SER A 169 3.28 19.07 15.18
N GLU A 170 2.11 18.43 15.13
CA GLU A 170 1.10 18.74 14.14
C GLU A 170 0.57 20.17 14.33
N THR A 171 0.30 20.84 13.21
CA THR A 171 -0.41 22.12 13.16
C THR A 171 -1.90 21.89 12.87
N ASN A 172 -2.48 22.60 11.90
CA ASN A 172 -3.89 22.50 11.59
C ASN A 172 -4.18 21.24 10.76
N ARG A 173 -5.19 20.46 11.18
CA ARG A 173 -5.62 19.25 10.49
C ARG A 173 -6.58 19.62 9.35
N LEU A 174 -6.22 19.24 8.12
CA LEU A 174 -7.00 19.53 6.91
C LEU A 174 -7.81 18.30 6.45
N LEU A 175 -7.26 17.10 6.62
CA LEU A 175 -7.90 15.84 6.24
C LEU A 175 -7.42 14.71 7.16
N HIS A 176 -8.35 13.86 7.61
CA HIS A 176 -7.99 12.64 8.32
C HIS A 176 -7.75 11.49 7.35
N TYR A 177 -6.70 10.71 7.58
CA TYR A 177 -6.49 9.45 6.86
C TYR A 177 -7.51 8.41 7.35
N MET A 178 -8.61 8.24 6.62
CA MET A 178 -9.74 7.37 7.00
C MET A 178 -9.92 6.25 5.99
N SER A 179 -10.10 5.02 6.48
CA SER A 179 -10.38 3.85 5.65
C SER A 179 -11.88 3.64 5.50
N THR A 180 -12.63 3.78 6.58
CA THR A 180 -14.10 3.69 6.60
C THR A 180 -14.70 4.92 7.27
N PRO A 181 -15.99 5.24 7.04
CA PRO A 181 -16.64 6.34 7.74
C PRO A 181 -16.68 6.17 9.27
N GLU A 182 -16.71 4.93 9.75
CA GLU A 182 -16.76 4.63 11.19
C GLU A 182 -15.47 5.02 11.93
N ASP A 183 -14.36 5.18 11.21
CA ASP A 183 -13.06 5.59 11.75
C ASP A 183 -13.13 6.96 12.46
N VAL A 184 -14.13 7.79 12.12
CA VAL A 184 -14.42 9.07 12.78
C VAL A 184 -14.50 8.98 14.30
N ASN A 185 -15.04 7.87 14.82
CA ASN A 185 -15.21 7.63 16.26
C ASN A 185 -13.88 7.37 17.00
N ASN A 186 -12.81 7.20 16.23
CA ASN A 186 -11.49 6.82 16.71
C ASN A 186 -10.40 7.79 16.23
N VAL A 187 -10.79 8.97 15.75
CA VAL A 187 -9.87 10.09 15.56
C VAL A 187 -9.56 10.70 16.92
N ARG A 188 -8.30 10.66 17.34
CA ARG A 188 -7.87 11.15 18.66
C ARG A 188 -6.48 11.75 18.58
N HIS A 189 -6.18 12.72 19.45
CA HIS A 189 -4.79 13.08 19.72
C HIS A 189 -4.06 11.83 20.21
N SER A 190 -2.96 11.48 19.55
CA SER A 190 -2.17 10.30 19.90
C SER A 190 -1.46 10.51 21.23
N ASP A 191 -1.35 9.45 22.02
CA ASP A 191 -0.60 9.39 23.29
C ASP A 191 0.93 9.44 23.12
N ARG A 192 1.43 9.92 21.96
CA ARG A 192 2.83 9.92 21.47
C ARG A 192 3.14 8.72 20.56
N VAL A 193 3.61 9.00 19.34
CA VAL A 193 4.23 7.99 18.46
C VAL A 193 5.72 8.28 18.39
N THR A 194 6.58 7.29 18.65
CA THR A 194 8.02 7.50 18.63
C THR A 194 8.71 6.51 17.70
N VAL A 195 9.45 7.03 16.73
CA VAL A 195 10.29 6.27 15.79
C VAL A 195 11.73 6.31 16.27
N TYR A 196 12.38 5.15 16.31
CA TYR A 196 13.78 5.01 16.70
C TYR A 196 14.61 4.59 15.49
N SER A 197 15.72 5.30 15.24
CA SER A 197 16.66 4.99 14.16
C SER A 197 18.09 5.32 14.56
N LEU A 198 18.99 4.33 14.64
CA LEU A 198 20.44 4.55 14.81
C LEU A 198 20.82 5.50 15.97
N GLY A 199 20.10 5.43 17.10
CA GLY A 199 20.34 6.29 18.27
C GLY A 199 19.69 7.67 18.20
N VAL A 200 18.95 7.97 17.12
CA VAL A 200 18.07 9.12 16.97
C VAL A 200 16.63 8.70 17.26
N LYS A 201 15.87 9.61 17.89
CA LYS A 201 14.48 9.40 18.27
C LYS A 201 13.62 10.51 17.69
N ILE A 202 12.62 10.15 16.89
CA ILE A 202 11.66 11.08 16.31
C ILE A 202 10.31 10.87 16.99
N THR A 203 9.80 11.90 17.67
CA THR A 203 8.54 11.86 18.39
C THR A 203 7.48 12.68 17.67
N PHE A 204 6.33 12.09 17.40
CA PHE A 204 5.19 12.75 16.78
C PHE A 204 4.10 13.05 17.81
N PHE A 205 3.73 14.33 17.89
CA PHE A 205 2.59 14.85 18.63
C PHE A 205 1.51 15.24 17.62
N CYS A 206 0.72 14.25 17.22
CA CYS A 206 -0.29 14.43 16.17
C CYS A 206 -1.57 13.66 16.50
N MET A 207 -2.66 14.03 15.85
CA MET A 207 -3.84 13.20 15.78
C MET A 207 -3.58 11.95 14.95
N THR A 208 -4.26 10.89 15.34
CA THR A 208 -4.22 9.58 14.67
C THR A 208 -5.63 9.13 14.39
N THR A 209 -5.77 8.32 13.35
CA THR A 209 -6.98 7.56 13.08
C THR A 209 -6.75 6.14 13.56
N SER A 210 -7.49 5.69 14.57
CA SER A 210 -7.33 4.36 15.13
C SER A 210 -8.42 3.39 14.64
N SER A 211 -8.06 2.21 14.16
CA SER A 211 -9.00 1.08 14.02
C SER A 211 -8.82 0.11 15.18
N ARG A 212 -9.41 -1.09 15.13
CA ARG A 212 -9.17 -2.13 16.15
C ARG A 212 -7.72 -2.62 16.16
N THR A 213 -7.15 -2.85 14.98
CA THR A 213 -5.85 -3.51 14.79
C THR A 213 -4.74 -2.54 14.39
N ARG A 214 -5.10 -1.35 13.90
CA ARG A 214 -4.16 -0.39 13.32
C ARG A 214 -4.34 1.00 13.89
N THR A 215 -3.28 1.79 13.88
CA THR A 215 -3.29 3.23 14.14
C THR A 215 -2.56 3.90 13.00
N ASP A 216 -3.23 4.81 12.31
CA ASP A 216 -2.70 5.53 11.17
C ASP A 216 -2.42 6.98 11.57
N LEU A 217 -1.29 7.51 11.13
CA LEU A 217 -1.01 8.95 11.15
C LEU A 217 -0.67 9.40 9.73
N ALA A 218 -1.07 10.61 9.41
CA ALA A 218 -0.72 11.29 8.16
C ALA A 218 -0.42 12.74 8.49
N ILE A 219 0.76 13.23 8.15
CA ILE A 219 1.23 14.58 8.48
C ILE A 219 2.06 15.15 7.35
N ASN A 220 2.08 16.47 7.22
CA ASN A 220 2.89 17.17 6.24
C ASN A 220 4.13 17.76 6.91
N LEU A 221 5.28 17.13 6.70
CA LEU A 221 6.61 17.71 6.92
C LEU A 221 6.93 18.73 5.82
N ASN A 222 7.61 19.84 6.14
CA ASN A 222 8.01 20.84 5.15
C ASN A 222 9.52 20.85 4.93
N THR A 223 10.01 19.91 4.12
CA THR A 223 11.42 19.74 3.77
C THR A 223 12.00 20.90 2.94
N SER A 224 11.15 21.70 2.29
CA SER A 224 11.59 22.78 1.38
C SER A 224 12.27 23.97 2.08
N SER A 225 12.17 24.04 3.40
CA SER A 225 12.60 25.21 4.19
C SER A 225 13.84 24.97 5.08
N SER A 226 14.28 23.72 5.29
CA SER A 226 15.48 23.44 6.08
C SER A 226 16.19 22.15 5.67
N HIS A 227 17.52 22.21 5.63
CA HIS A 227 18.38 21.04 5.45
C HIS A 227 18.21 20.02 6.59
N ASP A 228 17.86 20.46 7.80
CA ASP A 228 17.72 19.60 8.98
C ASP A 228 16.50 18.66 8.86
N LEU A 229 15.45 19.07 8.15
CA LEU A 229 14.28 18.21 7.88
C LEU A 229 14.55 17.11 6.84
N SER A 230 15.52 17.29 5.94
CA SER A 230 15.93 16.20 5.04
C SER A 230 16.53 15.01 5.82
N GLN A 231 17.22 15.27 6.93
CA GLN A 231 17.76 14.22 7.80
C GLN A 231 16.66 13.43 8.53
N VAL A 232 15.52 14.08 8.84
CA VAL A 232 14.35 13.39 9.42
C VAL A 232 13.87 12.30 8.48
N VAL A 233 13.77 12.59 7.19
CA VAL A 233 13.36 11.62 6.17
C VAL A 233 14.32 10.43 6.12
N ASP A 234 15.62 10.67 6.15
CA ASP A 234 16.64 9.61 6.16
C ASP A 234 16.50 8.70 7.40
N HIS A 235 16.29 9.30 8.57
CA HIS A 235 16.05 8.56 9.80
C HIS A 235 14.75 7.74 9.77
N LEU A 236 13.67 8.28 9.18
CA LEU A 236 12.43 7.54 8.98
C LEU A 236 12.62 6.36 8.01
N ARG A 237 13.39 6.53 6.92
CA ARG A 237 13.77 5.45 5.99
C ARG A 237 14.59 4.36 6.68
N MET A 238 15.36 4.72 7.70
CA MET A 238 16.21 3.81 8.49
C MET A 238 15.61 3.42 9.85
N ALA A 239 14.28 3.48 9.99
CA ALA A 239 13.61 3.16 11.25
C ALA A 239 13.79 1.70 11.70
N ASP A 240 14.20 1.54 12.95
CA ASP A 240 14.48 0.25 13.60
C ASP A 240 13.20 -0.29 14.27
N LYS A 241 12.54 0.55 15.05
CA LYS A 241 11.31 0.22 15.77
C LYS A 241 10.44 1.47 15.96
N VAL A 242 9.15 1.25 16.19
CA VAL A 242 8.20 2.30 16.53
C VAL A 242 7.46 1.94 17.81
N THR A 243 7.15 2.95 18.62
CA THR A 243 6.33 2.81 19.81
C THR A 243 5.11 3.73 19.78
N ILE A 244 4.04 3.31 20.46
CA ILE A 244 2.83 4.10 20.73
C ILE A 244 2.66 4.21 22.24
N GLY A 245 2.30 5.40 22.72
CA GLY A 245 2.03 5.70 24.12
C GLY A 245 3.19 6.40 24.82
N GLN A 246 3.02 6.65 26.11
CA GLN A 246 3.98 7.40 26.92
C GLN A 246 4.32 6.69 28.23
N GLY A 247 5.60 6.70 28.58
CA GLY A 247 6.12 6.16 29.84
C GLY A 247 5.78 4.67 29.99
N ARG A 248 5.02 4.32 31.04
CA ARG A 248 4.67 2.91 31.32
C ARG A 248 3.67 2.30 30.34
N SER A 249 3.05 3.11 29.49
CA SER A 249 2.10 2.66 28.46
C SER A 249 2.76 2.48 27.08
N GLU A 250 4.04 2.81 26.94
CA GLU A 250 4.77 2.71 25.69
C GLU A 250 4.83 1.25 25.22
N LYS A 251 4.28 0.99 24.04
CA LYS A 251 4.26 -0.34 23.41
C LYS A 251 4.94 -0.28 22.06
N VAL A 252 5.84 -1.22 21.83
CA VAL A 252 6.43 -1.44 20.50
C VAL A 252 5.37 -2.07 19.60
N VAL A 253 5.34 -1.62 18.35
CA VAL A 253 4.41 -2.11 17.34
C VAL A 253 5.14 -2.32 16.01
N PRO A 254 4.77 -3.35 15.21
CA PRO A 254 5.18 -3.43 13.82
C PRO A 254 4.59 -2.23 13.07
N PHE A 255 5.25 -1.82 11.99
CA PHE A 255 4.89 -0.58 11.33
C PHE A 255 5.25 -0.59 9.85
N VAL A 256 4.58 0.28 9.11
CA VAL A 256 4.89 0.66 7.75
C VAL A 256 4.93 2.18 7.69
N ILE A 257 5.97 2.73 7.08
CA ILE A 257 6.04 4.15 6.72
C ILE A 257 5.86 4.19 5.22
N GLU A 258 4.83 4.89 4.74
CA GLU A 258 4.63 5.04 3.31
C GLU A 258 5.77 5.89 2.72
N ASN A 259 6.65 5.29 1.91
CA ASN A 259 7.69 6.01 1.16
C ASN A 259 7.04 6.64 -0.08
N MET A 260 6.25 7.68 0.14
CA MET A 260 5.60 8.50 -0.89
C MET A 260 6.40 9.77 -1.05
N ASP A 261 7.52 9.73 -1.79
CA ASP A 261 8.38 10.89 -1.96
C ASP A 261 8.55 11.62 -0.60
N LEU A 262 9.06 10.90 0.42
CA LEU A 262 9.18 11.45 1.79
C LEU A 262 9.94 12.79 1.80
N ASP A 263 10.79 12.99 0.80
CA ASP A 263 11.51 14.22 0.46
C ASP A 263 10.60 15.38 0.03
N GLU A 264 9.39 15.12 -0.48
CA GLU A 264 8.36 16.09 -0.81
C GLU A 264 7.39 16.39 0.37
N GLY A 265 7.47 15.65 1.48
CA GLY A 265 7.01 16.14 2.79
C GLY A 265 5.80 15.46 3.43
N THR A 266 4.94 14.72 2.75
CA THR A 266 3.83 14.02 3.44
C THR A 266 4.28 12.66 3.99
N VAL A 267 4.21 12.47 5.30
CA VAL A 267 4.50 11.20 5.97
C VAL A 267 3.21 10.53 6.39
N ILE A 268 3.01 9.29 5.94
CA ILE A 268 1.92 8.42 6.38
C ILE A 268 2.56 7.22 7.07
N MET A 269 2.12 6.91 8.29
CA MET A 269 2.57 5.70 8.99
C MET A 269 1.39 4.86 9.44
N HIS A 270 1.53 3.55 9.25
CA HIS A 270 0.61 2.52 9.69
C HIS A 270 1.25 1.74 10.84
N LEU A 271 0.59 1.72 11.99
CA LEU A 271 1.10 1.10 13.20
C LEU A 271 0.18 -0.03 13.64
N PHE A 272 0.69 -1.26 13.73
CA PHE A 272 -0.12 -2.45 13.97
C PHE A 272 -0.16 -2.76 15.48
N LYS A 273 -1.20 -2.27 16.15
CA LYS A 273 -1.30 -2.24 17.63
C LYS A 273 -1.83 -3.52 18.28
N SER A 274 -2.11 -4.55 17.49
CA SER A 274 -2.49 -5.88 17.98
C SER A 274 -1.39 -6.46 18.89
N GLU A 275 -1.74 -7.42 19.76
CA GLU A 275 -0.75 -8.10 20.60
C GLU A 275 0.38 -8.71 19.77
N GLN A 276 1.61 -8.69 20.30
CA GLN A 276 2.89 -9.02 19.64
C GLN A 276 2.77 -9.82 18.32
N GLY A 277 2.49 -11.12 18.41
CA GLY A 277 2.44 -11.99 17.24
C GLY A 277 1.29 -11.74 16.27
N VAL A 278 0.16 -11.22 16.75
CA VAL A 278 -0.97 -10.82 15.89
C VAL A 278 -0.59 -9.58 15.09
N GLY A 279 0.07 -8.60 15.73
CA GLY A 279 0.53 -7.39 15.03
C GLY A 279 1.50 -7.72 13.88
N LEU A 280 2.39 -8.70 14.06
CA LEU A 280 3.32 -9.13 13.00
C LEU A 280 2.58 -9.79 11.82
N VAL A 281 1.52 -10.55 12.10
CA VAL A 281 0.66 -11.16 11.06
C VAL A 281 -0.10 -10.09 10.30
N ASP A 282 -0.80 -9.19 11.01
CA ASP A 282 -1.57 -8.08 10.42
C ASP A 282 -0.67 -7.19 9.54
N TRP A 283 0.55 -6.95 10.00
CA TRP A 283 1.58 -6.21 9.25
C TRP A 283 1.98 -6.90 7.94
N MET A 284 2.22 -8.22 7.98
CA MET A 284 2.57 -8.99 6.78
C MET A 284 1.40 -9.05 5.80
N GLU A 285 0.19 -9.26 6.31
CA GLU A 285 -1.04 -9.26 5.50
C GLU A 285 -1.22 -7.92 4.79
N TYR A 286 -1.02 -6.80 5.49
CA TYR A 286 -1.07 -5.48 4.87
C TYR A 286 -0.08 -5.34 3.72
N CYS A 287 1.17 -5.82 3.87
CA CYS A 287 2.16 -5.79 2.80
C CYS A 287 1.72 -6.58 1.57
N VAL A 288 1.08 -7.74 1.78
CA VAL A 288 0.51 -8.56 0.70
C VAL A 288 -0.61 -7.83 -0.01
N ASP A 289 -1.52 -7.19 0.74
CA ASP A 289 -2.66 -6.46 0.16
C ASP A 289 -2.21 -5.25 -0.67
N GLN A 290 -1.17 -4.54 -0.24
CA GLN A 290 -0.58 -3.44 -1.00
C GLN A 290 0.01 -3.92 -2.33
N LEU A 291 0.76 -5.02 -2.31
CA LEU A 291 1.32 -5.62 -3.52
C LEU A 291 0.24 -6.21 -4.43
N ASP A 292 -0.77 -6.86 -3.88
CA ASP A 292 -1.92 -7.38 -4.61
C ASP A 292 -2.65 -6.28 -5.37
N GLY A 293 -2.87 -5.14 -4.70
CA GLY A 293 -3.45 -3.96 -5.30
C GLY A 293 -2.62 -3.38 -6.45
N LEU A 294 -1.28 -3.37 -6.31
CA LEU A 294 -0.36 -2.94 -7.37
C LEU A 294 -0.43 -3.90 -8.57
N LEU A 295 -0.36 -5.20 -8.30
CA LEU A 295 -0.40 -6.24 -9.31
C LEU A 295 -1.72 -6.23 -10.08
N LYS A 296 -2.86 -6.13 -9.38
CA LYS A 296 -4.19 -5.93 -10.00
C LYS A 296 -4.19 -4.73 -10.94
N SER A 297 -3.62 -3.60 -10.52
CA SER A 297 -3.56 -2.39 -11.36
C SER A 297 -2.73 -2.64 -12.63
N LEU A 298 -1.55 -3.22 -12.49
CA LEU A 298 -0.63 -3.48 -13.59
C LEU A 298 -1.22 -4.49 -14.59
N LEU A 299 -1.78 -5.60 -14.09
CA LEU A 299 -2.38 -6.64 -14.93
C LEU A 299 -3.67 -6.15 -15.62
N ASN A 300 -4.50 -5.36 -14.93
CA ASN A 300 -5.69 -4.75 -15.56
C ASN A 300 -5.32 -3.77 -16.67
N THR A 301 -4.22 -3.03 -16.52
CA THR A 301 -3.75 -2.14 -17.60
C THR A 301 -3.34 -2.97 -18.82
N LEU A 302 -2.62 -4.08 -18.60
CA LEU A 302 -2.21 -4.97 -19.69
C LEU A 302 -3.37 -5.64 -20.41
N THR A 303 -4.39 -6.06 -19.68
CA THR A 303 -5.57 -6.67 -20.31
C THR A 303 -6.40 -5.65 -21.10
N THR A 304 -6.43 -4.38 -20.67
CA THR A 304 -7.25 -3.32 -21.30
C THR A 304 -6.52 -2.58 -22.42
N GLU A 305 -5.29 -2.12 -22.20
CA GLU A 305 -4.48 -1.37 -23.17
C GLU A 305 -3.66 -2.28 -24.12
N ARG A 306 -3.63 -3.60 -23.85
CA ARG A 306 -2.99 -4.68 -24.62
C ARG A 306 -1.47 -4.68 -24.72
N ASP A 307 -0.82 -3.52 -24.75
CA ASP A 307 0.64 -3.41 -24.90
C ASP A 307 1.32 -2.57 -23.83
N THR A 308 0.57 -1.96 -22.91
CA THR A 308 1.10 -1.00 -21.95
C THR A 308 0.78 -1.43 -20.52
N ALA A 309 1.81 -1.44 -19.67
CA ALA A 309 1.69 -1.68 -18.23
C ALA A 309 2.12 -0.43 -17.47
N TYR A 310 1.25 0.08 -16.60
CA TYR A 310 1.65 1.09 -15.63
C TYR A 310 1.84 0.49 -14.26
N TYR A 311 2.91 0.90 -13.59
CA TYR A 311 3.10 0.64 -12.18
C TYR A 311 3.62 1.87 -11.46
N SER A 312 3.37 1.93 -10.16
CA SER A 312 4.02 2.89 -9.28
C SER A 312 5.33 2.31 -8.76
N ARG A 313 6.39 3.11 -8.74
CA ARG A 313 7.56 2.79 -7.91
C ARG A 313 7.16 2.83 -6.42
N GLY A 314 7.77 1.96 -5.62
CA GLY A 314 7.31 1.67 -4.26
C GLY A 314 6.06 0.79 -4.21
N LEU A 315 6.16 -0.38 -3.57
CA LEU A 315 5.07 -1.36 -3.41
C LEU A 315 3.90 -0.82 -2.56
N GLY A 316 3.08 0.08 -3.10
CA GLY A 316 1.95 0.64 -2.35
C GLY A 316 2.38 1.55 -1.19
N GLY A 317 3.50 2.26 -1.34
CA GLY A 317 4.12 3.02 -0.25
C GLY A 317 4.89 2.17 0.76
N SER A 318 4.77 0.84 0.79
CA SER A 318 4.75 0.18 2.09
C SER A 318 5.65 -1.05 2.24
N PHE A 319 6.80 -1.11 1.58
CA PHE A 319 7.87 -1.94 2.13
C PHE A 319 8.69 -1.01 3.03
N PRO A 320 8.99 -1.37 4.29
CA PRO A 320 10.08 -0.68 4.97
C PRO A 320 11.29 -0.81 4.04
N ALA A 321 11.92 0.31 3.70
CA ALA A 321 13.11 0.33 2.84
C ALA A 321 14.16 -0.70 3.29
N ASN A 322 14.10 -1.08 4.58
CA ASN A 322 14.72 -2.27 5.13
C ASN A 322 13.73 -3.16 5.90
N PHE A 323 12.87 -3.90 5.20
CA PHE A 323 11.89 -4.84 5.77
C PHE A 323 12.43 -5.69 6.93
N PHE A 324 13.60 -6.31 6.73
CA PHE A 324 14.23 -7.13 7.77
C PHE A 324 14.84 -6.31 8.89
N ARG A 325 15.24 -5.06 8.66
CA ARG A 325 15.70 -4.16 9.72
C ARG A 325 14.55 -3.82 10.66
N SER A 326 13.41 -3.40 10.14
CA SER A 326 12.23 -3.09 10.96
C SER A 326 11.67 -4.33 11.66
N LEU A 327 11.66 -5.49 11.00
CA LEU A 327 11.30 -6.77 11.61
C LEU A 327 12.25 -7.12 12.76
N ARG A 328 13.56 -7.06 12.51
CA ARG A 328 14.60 -7.30 13.53
C ARG A 328 14.45 -6.36 14.71
N GLY A 329 14.20 -5.07 14.49
CA GLY A 329 14.14 -4.09 15.57
C GLY A 329 12.89 -4.27 16.41
N THR A 330 11.78 -4.66 15.78
CA THR A 330 10.55 -5.06 16.45
C THR A 330 10.75 -6.33 17.28
N ILE A 331 11.34 -7.38 16.70
CA ILE A 331 11.69 -8.64 17.39
C ILE A 331 12.62 -8.36 18.57
N ALA A 332 13.70 -7.62 18.35
CA ALA A 332 14.68 -7.23 19.38
C ALA A 332 13.99 -6.61 20.59
N ALA A 333 13.07 -5.68 20.34
CA ALA A 333 12.37 -4.99 21.39
C ALA A 333 11.33 -5.89 22.09
N TYR A 334 10.66 -6.80 21.38
CA TYR A 334 9.74 -7.76 22.01
C TYR A 334 10.43 -8.73 22.96
N VAL A 335 11.68 -9.09 22.67
CA VAL A 335 12.45 -10.04 23.49
C VAL A 335 13.49 -9.38 24.41
N ASN A 336 13.52 -8.04 24.45
CA ASN A 336 14.49 -7.24 25.20
C ASN A 336 15.95 -7.56 24.86
N GLU A 337 16.25 -7.82 23.59
CA GLU A 337 17.62 -8.01 23.09
C GLU A 337 18.22 -6.68 22.59
N PRO A 338 19.53 -6.44 22.80
CA PRO A 338 20.21 -5.25 22.26
C PRO A 338 20.17 -5.22 20.72
N TRP A 339 19.88 -4.05 20.15
CA TRP A 339 19.78 -3.85 18.70
C TRP A 339 21.06 -4.23 17.98
N GLU A 340 22.22 -3.90 18.56
CA GLU A 340 23.55 -4.17 18.01
C GLU A 340 23.84 -5.67 17.82
N THR A 341 23.16 -6.52 18.61
CA THR A 341 23.25 -7.97 18.51
C THR A 341 22.48 -8.47 17.29
N ILE A 342 21.25 -7.99 17.11
CA ILE A 342 20.34 -8.49 16.07
C ILE A 342 20.62 -7.86 14.71
N ALA A 343 21.10 -6.61 14.67
CA ALA A 343 21.44 -5.92 13.43
C ALA A 343 22.52 -6.62 12.59
N ARG A 344 23.29 -7.54 13.18
CA ARG A 344 24.36 -8.31 12.52
C ARG A 344 23.86 -9.54 11.76
N PHE A 345 22.62 -9.97 11.98
CA PHE A 345 22.09 -11.15 11.30
C PHE A 345 21.81 -10.86 9.82
N SER A 346 22.05 -11.85 8.98
CA SER A 346 21.67 -11.81 7.57
C SER A 346 20.20 -12.17 7.40
N ASN A 347 19.58 -11.74 6.30
CA ASN A 347 18.18 -12.06 6.00
C ASN A 347 17.93 -13.58 5.99
N SER A 348 18.88 -14.37 5.46
CA SER A 348 18.83 -15.84 5.44
C SER A 348 18.71 -16.43 6.84
N VAL A 349 19.45 -15.88 7.82
CA VAL A 349 19.43 -16.35 9.20
C VAL A 349 18.06 -16.10 9.84
N ASP A 350 17.46 -14.92 9.64
CA ASP A 350 16.14 -14.61 10.18
C ASP A 350 15.06 -15.49 9.54
N ILE A 351 15.10 -15.66 8.21
CA ILE A 351 14.17 -16.52 7.47
C ILE A 351 14.26 -17.95 7.98
N ARG A 352 15.48 -18.50 8.09
CA ARG A 352 15.72 -19.84 8.61
C ARG A 352 15.13 -19.99 10.02
N SER A 353 15.36 -19.01 10.89
CA SER A 353 14.87 -19.06 12.27
C SER A 353 13.33 -19.09 12.33
N ILE A 354 12.66 -18.27 11.51
CA ILE A 354 11.20 -18.25 11.37
C ILE A 354 10.66 -19.58 10.81
N LEU A 355 11.31 -20.14 9.79
CA LEU A 355 10.90 -21.43 9.21
C LEU A 355 11.10 -22.59 10.19
N ILE A 356 12.21 -22.60 10.94
CA ILE A 356 12.42 -23.58 12.01
C ILE A 356 11.32 -23.45 13.06
N ALA A 357 11.00 -22.23 13.50
CA ALA A 357 9.92 -21.98 14.45
C ALA A 357 8.55 -22.49 13.94
N TYR A 358 8.28 -22.40 12.64
CA TYR A 358 7.09 -22.98 12.02
C TYR A 358 7.06 -24.52 12.06
N THR A 359 8.21 -25.20 11.90
CA THR A 359 8.28 -26.67 11.91
C THR A 359 8.17 -27.30 13.32
N THR A 360 8.41 -26.53 14.38
CA THR A 360 8.33 -26.99 15.77
C THR A 360 6.90 -26.82 16.32
N SER A 361 6.18 -27.94 16.52
CA SER A 361 4.79 -28.02 17.00
C SER A 361 4.63 -27.68 18.51
N PRO A 362 3.41 -27.45 19.04
CA PRO A 362 3.12 -26.67 20.26
C PRO A 362 3.44 -27.36 21.59
N ASN A 363 4.08 -28.54 21.56
CA ASN A 363 4.58 -29.19 22.75
C ASN A 363 6.09 -28.96 22.79
N ILE A 364 6.57 -28.26 23.83
CA ILE A 364 7.96 -28.25 24.32
C ILE A 364 8.86 -27.14 23.73
N SER A 365 9.02 -26.07 24.51
CA SER A 365 10.28 -25.37 24.89
C SER A 365 11.44 -25.17 23.90
N SER A 366 11.22 -25.29 22.58
CA SER A 366 12.32 -25.29 21.59
C SER A 366 11.94 -24.71 20.24
N LEU A 367 10.95 -23.81 20.21
CA LEU A 367 11.03 -22.70 19.24
C LEU A 367 12.39 -22.02 19.49
N PRO A 368 13.19 -21.62 18.49
CA PRO A 368 14.28 -20.69 18.75
C PRO A 368 13.69 -19.54 19.57
N MET A 369 14.19 -19.36 20.79
CA MET A 369 13.51 -18.68 21.90
C MET A 369 12.98 -17.30 21.49
N ARG A 370 13.69 -16.64 20.57
CA ARG A 370 13.41 -15.31 20.07
C ARG A 370 12.12 -15.23 19.25
N GLU A 371 11.98 -16.06 18.23
CA GLU A 371 10.82 -16.08 17.34
C GLU A 371 9.59 -16.57 18.11
N ALA A 372 9.79 -17.54 19.01
CA ALA A 372 8.76 -17.99 19.94
C ALA A 372 8.09 -16.83 20.67
N LEU A 373 8.91 -16.03 21.34
CA LEU A 373 8.47 -14.92 22.16
C LEU A 373 7.88 -13.80 21.29
N SER A 374 8.49 -13.52 20.14
CA SER A 374 8.04 -12.46 19.23
C SER A 374 6.65 -12.74 18.63
N PHE A 375 6.34 -14.00 18.38
CA PHE A 375 5.03 -14.44 17.90
C PHE A 375 4.03 -14.76 19.02
N GLY A 376 4.35 -14.38 20.27
CA GLY A 376 3.47 -14.56 21.43
C GLY A 376 3.30 -16.02 21.87
N ASN A 377 4.29 -16.87 21.63
CA ASN A 377 4.26 -18.33 21.86
C ASN A 377 3.07 -19.03 21.18
N ASN A 378 2.62 -18.50 20.05
CA ASN A 378 1.49 -19.05 19.30
C ASN A 378 1.93 -19.47 17.89
N VAL A 379 2.01 -20.79 17.67
CA VAL A 379 2.42 -21.39 16.39
C VAL A 379 1.51 -20.93 15.24
N ARG A 380 0.22 -20.64 15.51
CA ARG A 380 -0.69 -20.14 14.48
C ARG A 380 -0.25 -18.78 13.93
N ASN A 381 0.32 -17.91 14.76
CA ASN A 381 0.84 -16.62 14.30
C ASN A 381 2.04 -16.81 13.38
N VAL A 382 2.95 -17.73 13.72
CA VAL A 382 4.10 -18.07 12.87
C VAL A 382 3.62 -18.67 11.53
N GLU A 383 2.67 -19.61 11.58
CA GLU A 383 2.08 -20.25 10.39
C GLU A 383 1.44 -19.21 9.45
N MET A 384 0.64 -18.29 10.01
CA MET A 384 0.02 -17.22 9.23
C MET A 384 1.06 -16.26 8.66
N PHE A 385 2.06 -15.85 9.45
CA PHE A 385 3.13 -14.98 8.99
C PHE A 385 3.90 -15.60 7.81
N VAL A 386 4.29 -16.88 7.91
CA VAL A 386 4.97 -17.62 6.84
C VAL A 386 4.08 -17.70 5.60
N LYS A 387 2.77 -17.98 5.78
CA LYS A 387 1.81 -17.99 4.67
C LYS A 387 1.79 -16.65 3.93
N HIS A 388 1.66 -15.53 4.66
CA HIS A 388 1.61 -14.20 4.05
C HIS A 388 2.96 -13.82 3.42
N LEU A 389 4.09 -14.17 4.04
CA LEU A 389 5.43 -13.94 3.47
C LEU A 389 5.62 -14.68 2.14
N LEU A 390 5.22 -15.95 2.06
CA LEU A 390 5.26 -16.71 0.81
C LEU A 390 4.35 -16.10 -0.27
N ARG A 391 3.15 -15.67 0.13
CA ARG A 391 2.20 -14.97 -0.76
C ARG A 391 2.80 -13.68 -1.31
N LEU A 392 3.51 -12.94 -0.48
CA LEU A 392 4.25 -11.73 -0.87
C LEU A 392 5.30 -12.04 -1.92
N CYS A 393 6.17 -13.03 -1.68
CA CYS A 393 7.22 -13.46 -2.61
C CYS A 393 6.63 -13.87 -3.97
N MET A 394 5.60 -14.73 -3.98
CA MET A 394 5.00 -15.23 -5.23
C MET A 394 4.30 -14.14 -6.04
N LYS A 395 3.60 -13.21 -5.38
CA LYS A 395 3.03 -12.03 -6.03
C LYS A 395 4.12 -11.11 -6.58
N PHE A 396 5.23 -10.97 -5.84
CA PHE A 396 6.34 -10.12 -6.27
C PHE A 396 7.06 -10.72 -7.47
N ASP A 397 7.28 -12.04 -7.52
CA ASP A 397 7.85 -12.68 -8.71
C ASP A 397 6.98 -12.44 -9.95
N THR A 398 5.65 -12.49 -9.81
CA THR A 398 4.76 -12.19 -10.95
C THR A 398 4.87 -10.72 -11.36
N PHE A 399 4.90 -9.80 -10.39
CA PHE A 399 5.14 -8.38 -10.65
C PHE A 399 6.49 -8.17 -11.35
N TYR A 400 7.55 -8.79 -10.85
CA TYR A 400 8.92 -8.70 -11.34
C TYR A 400 9.05 -9.26 -12.77
N ASP A 401 8.38 -10.37 -13.06
CA ASP A 401 8.32 -10.97 -14.39
C ASP A 401 7.65 -10.01 -15.39
N VAL A 402 6.60 -9.29 -14.99
CA VAL A 402 5.93 -8.31 -15.87
C VAL A 402 6.82 -7.09 -16.12
N ILE A 403 7.42 -6.49 -15.09
CA ILE A 403 8.24 -5.29 -15.30
C ILE A 403 9.50 -5.59 -16.13
N ASN A 404 10.00 -6.82 -16.06
CA ASN A 404 11.15 -7.30 -16.83
C ASN A 404 10.75 -8.11 -18.08
N PHE A 405 9.51 -7.95 -18.57
CA PHE A 405 8.99 -8.72 -19.69
C PHE A 405 9.84 -8.58 -20.97
N ASN A 406 10.39 -7.38 -21.21
CA ASN A 406 11.25 -7.09 -22.35
C ASN A 406 12.75 -7.22 -22.05
N THR A 407 13.16 -7.55 -20.82
CA THR A 407 14.58 -7.58 -20.46
C THR A 407 15.28 -8.72 -21.20
N THR A 408 16.37 -8.41 -21.89
CA THR A 408 17.17 -9.37 -22.66
C THR A 408 18.49 -9.67 -21.96
N ASP A 409 18.92 -10.93 -21.98
CA ASP A 409 20.30 -11.31 -21.68
C ASP A 409 21.02 -11.61 -23.00
N ARG A 410 22.14 -10.92 -23.26
CA ARG A 410 22.90 -11.02 -24.53
C ARG A 410 22.01 -10.89 -25.79
N ASN A 411 21.07 -9.93 -25.77
CA ASN A 411 20.08 -9.69 -26.83
C ASN A 411 19.06 -10.83 -27.05
N VAL A 412 18.94 -11.79 -26.13
CA VAL A 412 17.94 -12.85 -26.15
C VAL A 412 16.89 -12.60 -25.07
N TYR A 413 15.62 -12.61 -25.46
CA TYR A 413 14.51 -12.51 -24.50
C TYR A 413 14.42 -13.76 -23.64
N ASP A 414 14.10 -13.58 -22.36
CA ASP A 414 13.73 -14.68 -21.47
C ASP A 414 12.33 -15.20 -21.85
N ARG A 415 12.31 -16.19 -22.75
CA ARG A 415 11.06 -16.78 -23.28
C ARG A 415 10.23 -17.43 -22.17
N GLN A 416 10.86 -18.00 -21.14
CA GLN A 416 10.13 -18.64 -20.06
C GLN A 416 9.39 -17.60 -19.20
N ARG A 417 10.03 -16.47 -18.90
CA ARG A 417 9.37 -15.33 -18.24
C ARG A 417 8.17 -14.82 -19.03
N GLN A 418 8.34 -14.62 -20.33
CA GLN A 418 7.27 -14.11 -21.19
C GLN A 418 6.07 -15.06 -21.22
N LEU A 419 6.31 -16.38 -21.28
CA LEU A 419 5.25 -17.38 -21.22
C LEU A 419 4.50 -17.36 -19.87
N ARG A 420 5.22 -17.27 -18.74
CA ARG A 420 4.57 -17.17 -17.41
C ARG A 420 3.65 -15.95 -17.31
N VAL A 421 4.07 -14.79 -17.81
CA VAL A 421 3.24 -13.58 -17.82
C VAL A 421 2.01 -13.78 -18.71
N LEU A 422 2.18 -14.35 -19.91
CA LEU A 422 1.07 -14.62 -20.81
C LEU A 422 0.05 -15.61 -20.22
N ASP A 423 0.50 -16.64 -19.51
CA ASP A 423 -0.39 -17.60 -18.84
C ASP A 423 -1.24 -16.92 -17.74
N VAL A 424 -0.63 -16.01 -16.96
CA VAL A 424 -1.35 -15.21 -15.95
C VAL A 424 -2.39 -14.30 -16.63
N LEU A 425 -2.00 -13.59 -17.70
CA LEU A 425 -2.93 -12.73 -18.45
C LEU A 425 -4.07 -13.54 -19.09
N GLU A 426 -3.76 -14.71 -19.66
CA GLU A 426 -4.74 -15.61 -20.24
C GLU A 426 -5.73 -16.09 -19.18
N MET A 427 -5.24 -16.47 -17.99
CA MET A 427 -6.09 -16.86 -16.87
C MET A 427 -7.01 -15.72 -16.40
N ILE A 428 -6.49 -14.51 -16.27
CA ILE A 428 -7.29 -13.33 -15.89
C ILE A 428 -8.35 -13.04 -16.96
N SER A 429 -7.98 -13.11 -18.25
CA SER A 429 -8.90 -12.87 -19.36
C SER A 429 -10.02 -13.91 -19.46
N LYS A 430 -9.78 -15.15 -19.01
CA LYS A 430 -10.70 -16.28 -19.15
C LYS A 430 -11.52 -16.61 -17.90
N GLY A 431 -11.19 -16.10 -16.71
CA GLY A 431 -11.79 -16.71 -15.52
C GLY A 431 -11.54 -16.06 -14.17
N SER A 432 -11.36 -14.74 -14.10
CA SER A 432 -11.21 -13.95 -12.86
C SER A 432 -9.82 -14.00 -12.23
N TYR A 433 -9.34 -12.83 -11.79
CA TYR A 433 -8.14 -12.66 -10.98
C TYR A 433 -8.14 -13.56 -9.73
N ASN A 434 -9.32 -13.86 -9.19
CA ASN A 434 -9.44 -14.73 -8.02
C ASN A 434 -8.89 -16.14 -8.29
N LYS A 435 -9.06 -16.67 -9.50
CA LYS A 435 -8.51 -17.98 -9.87
C LYS A 435 -6.98 -18.01 -9.83
N TYR A 436 -6.33 -16.91 -10.22
CA TYR A 436 -4.88 -16.76 -10.09
C TYR A 436 -4.46 -16.78 -8.63
N VAL A 437 -5.18 -16.07 -7.77
CA VAL A 437 -4.94 -16.03 -6.32
C VAL A 437 -5.11 -17.42 -5.70
N ASP A 438 -6.15 -18.16 -6.08
CA ASP A 438 -6.42 -19.51 -5.56
C ASP A 438 -5.28 -20.49 -5.90
N LEU A 439 -4.75 -20.45 -7.13
CA LEU A 439 -3.62 -21.29 -7.54
C LEU A 439 -2.32 -20.97 -6.77
N GLN A 440 -2.09 -19.69 -6.48
CA GLN A 440 -0.97 -19.30 -5.62
C GLN A 440 -1.16 -19.85 -4.20
N ASP A 441 -2.36 -19.75 -3.64
CA ASP A 441 -2.67 -20.26 -2.31
C ASP A 441 -2.51 -21.78 -2.22
N ASP A 442 -2.91 -22.52 -3.25
CA ASP A 442 -2.70 -23.98 -3.33
C ASP A 442 -1.21 -24.32 -3.34
N SER A 443 -0.41 -23.56 -4.09
CA SER A 443 1.05 -23.75 -4.17
C SER A 443 1.73 -23.46 -2.81
N ILE A 444 1.31 -22.38 -2.14
CA ILE A 444 1.78 -22.02 -0.79
C ILE A 444 1.41 -23.12 0.19
N PHE A 445 0.16 -23.61 0.14
CA PHE A 445 -0.30 -24.68 1.02
C PHE A 445 0.52 -25.96 0.84
N GLN A 446 0.84 -26.33 -0.41
CA GLN A 446 1.71 -27.46 -0.69
C GLN A 446 3.11 -27.26 -0.12
N LEU A 447 3.74 -26.10 -0.36
CA LEU A 447 5.07 -25.78 0.16
C LEU A 447 5.12 -25.82 1.69
N MET A 448 4.17 -25.15 2.35
CA MET A 448 4.03 -25.16 3.81
C MET A 448 3.84 -26.58 4.36
N ARG A 449 3.14 -27.47 3.65
CA ARG A 449 2.97 -28.87 4.03
C ARG A 449 4.27 -29.66 3.92
N LYS A 450 5.08 -29.45 2.87
CA LYS A 450 6.39 -30.09 2.70
C LYS A 450 7.34 -29.70 3.83
N ILE A 451 7.41 -28.40 4.14
CA ILE A 451 8.21 -27.86 5.26
C ILE A 451 7.77 -28.50 6.58
N LYS A 452 6.45 -28.53 6.87
CA LYS A 452 5.91 -29.11 8.11
C LYS A 452 6.18 -30.61 8.24
N ARG A 453 6.24 -31.32 7.12
CA ARG A 453 6.60 -32.75 7.05
C ARG A 453 8.09 -33.01 7.13
N LYS A 454 8.92 -31.96 7.11
CA LYS A 454 10.38 -32.07 7.05
C LYS A 454 10.83 -32.95 5.89
N GLU A 455 10.15 -32.80 4.75
CA GLU A 455 10.61 -33.40 3.49
C GLU A 455 12.03 -32.90 3.20
N GLU A 456 12.86 -33.78 2.63
CA GLU A 456 14.28 -33.48 2.35
C GLU A 456 14.41 -32.19 1.54
N ASP A 457 15.35 -31.34 1.95
CA ASP A 457 15.64 -30.01 1.38
C ASP A 457 14.50 -28.98 1.36
N ALA A 458 13.24 -29.33 1.64
CA ALA A 458 12.10 -28.41 1.51
C ALA A 458 12.24 -27.12 2.33
N THR A 459 12.82 -27.20 3.54
CA THR A 459 13.09 -26.01 4.38
C THR A 459 14.20 -25.15 3.79
N LEU A 460 15.25 -25.79 3.27
CA LEU A 460 16.40 -25.11 2.67
C LEU A 460 16.04 -24.46 1.33
N GLU A 461 15.31 -25.17 0.47
CA GLU A 461 14.78 -24.64 -0.79
C GLU A 461 13.86 -23.45 -0.54
N THR A 462 12.98 -23.55 0.47
CA THR A 462 12.10 -22.43 0.84
C THR A 462 12.89 -21.24 1.39
N GLU A 463 13.89 -21.48 2.23
CA GLU A 463 14.78 -20.44 2.74
C GLU A 463 15.48 -19.70 1.59
N GLN A 464 16.04 -20.45 0.64
CA GLN A 464 16.70 -19.91 -0.55
C GLN A 464 15.71 -19.08 -1.39
N TYR A 465 14.53 -19.62 -1.68
CA TYR A 465 13.49 -18.95 -2.43
C TYR A 465 13.07 -17.61 -1.80
N ILE A 466 12.80 -17.59 -0.48
CA ILE A 466 12.42 -16.36 0.22
C ILE A 466 13.59 -15.38 0.23
N THR A 467 14.81 -15.86 0.47
CA THR A 467 16.01 -15.00 0.52
C THR A 467 16.26 -14.32 -0.81
N GLU A 468 16.19 -15.06 -1.92
CA GLU A 468 16.30 -14.52 -3.27
C GLU A 468 15.19 -13.50 -3.56
N SER A 469 13.94 -13.85 -3.23
CA SER A 469 12.78 -12.99 -3.45
C SER A 469 12.90 -11.68 -2.69
N VAL A 470 13.26 -11.70 -1.40
CA VAL A 470 13.44 -10.47 -0.62
C VAL A 470 14.66 -9.69 -1.08
N THR A 471 15.70 -10.34 -1.59
CA THR A 471 16.84 -9.63 -2.20
C THR A 471 16.40 -8.90 -3.46
N LYS A 472 15.60 -9.53 -4.34
CA LYS A 472 15.00 -8.85 -5.51
C LYS A 472 14.12 -7.67 -5.09
N ILE A 473 13.28 -7.85 -4.07
CA ILE A 473 12.42 -6.78 -3.54
C ILE A 473 13.28 -5.62 -3.03
N SER A 474 14.29 -5.91 -2.21
CA SER A 474 15.17 -4.88 -1.64
C SER A 474 15.95 -4.14 -2.71
N THR A 475 16.44 -4.85 -3.73
CA THR A 475 17.13 -4.25 -4.89
C THR A 475 16.18 -3.33 -5.66
N PHE A 476 14.98 -3.82 -5.99
CA PHE A 476 13.96 -3.03 -6.66
C PHE A 476 13.55 -1.75 -5.89
N LEU A 477 13.61 -1.78 -4.57
CA LEU A 477 13.29 -0.62 -3.72
C LEU A 477 14.48 0.33 -3.53
N ASN A 478 15.72 -0.16 -3.61
CA ASN A 478 16.94 0.61 -3.39
C ASN A 478 17.63 1.09 -4.67
N ASP A 479 17.23 0.57 -5.85
CA ASP A 479 17.61 1.11 -7.16
C ASP A 479 16.89 2.47 -7.39
N GLU A 480 17.27 3.47 -6.58
CA GLU A 480 17.03 4.91 -6.77
C GLU A 480 18.27 5.58 -7.37
#